data_AF-A0A7K8KI59-F1
#
_entry.id   AF-A0A7K8KI59-F1
#
_cell.length_a   1.000
_cell.length_b   1.000
_cell.length_c   1.000
_cell.angle_alpha   90.00
_cell.angle_beta   90.00
_cell.angle_gamma   90.00
#
_symmetry.space_group_name_H-M   'P 1'
#
loop_
_entity.id
_entity.type
_entity.pdbx_description
1 polymer ?
#
loop_
_entity_poly.entity_id
_entity_poly.type
_entity_poly.pdbx_seq_one_letter_code
_entity_poly.pdbx_strand_id
1 'polypeptide(L)'
;MLDQPLPAEQSTQEEVSSEEEDEEMPEDTEDLDHYEMKEEEPADGRKTEDEGIGKENLAILEKIKKNQRQDYLNGAVSGSVQATDRLMKELRDIYRSASFKGGYYAVELVNDSLYDWNVKLLKVDEDSALHNDLQILKEKEGTDFILLNFSFKDNFPFDPPFVRVVAPVLSGGYVLGGGAICMELLTKQGWSSAYSIESVIMQISATLVKGKARVQFGANK
;
A
#
# COMPACT_ATOMS: atom_id res chain seq x y z
N MET A 1 -25.47 34.54 -42.78
CA MET A 1 -26.50 34.84 -43.80
C MET A 1 -25.84 35.71 -44.86
N LEU A 2 -26.12 35.44 -46.14
CA LEU A 2 -25.34 35.74 -47.36
C LEU A 2 -24.28 34.65 -47.58
N ASP A 3 -24.43 33.58 -48.37
CA ASP A 3 -25.27 33.24 -49.51
C ASP A 3 -25.14 34.18 -50.71
N GLN A 4 -24.21 33.84 -51.63
CA GLN A 4 -24.36 34.08 -53.06
C GLN A 4 -23.42 33.18 -53.92
N PRO A 5 -23.87 32.69 -55.10
CA PRO A 5 -23.26 31.53 -55.80
C PRO A 5 -22.79 31.76 -57.28
N LEU A 6 -22.01 30.77 -57.80
CA LEU A 6 -21.92 30.21 -59.19
C LEU A 6 -21.46 31.12 -60.39
N PRO A 7 -21.22 30.58 -61.63
CA PRO A 7 -20.57 29.32 -62.11
C PRO A 7 -19.66 29.48 -63.38
N ALA A 8 -19.02 28.39 -63.85
CA ALA A 8 -18.81 27.98 -65.26
C ALA A 8 -17.96 26.68 -65.30
N GLU A 9 -18.55 25.49 -65.48
CA GLU A 9 -18.83 24.75 -66.74
C GLU A 9 -17.61 24.11 -67.45
N GLN A 10 -17.55 22.77 -67.42
CA GLN A 10 -17.66 21.84 -68.58
C GLN A 10 -17.36 20.39 -68.10
N SER A 11 -18.38 19.52 -68.04
CA SER A 11 -18.70 18.45 -69.01
C SER A 11 -17.71 17.28 -68.93
N THR A 12 -18.09 16.09 -68.48
CA THR A 12 -18.95 15.14 -69.21
C THR A 12 -19.71 14.16 -68.30
N GLN A 13 -20.98 13.90 -68.65
CA GLN A 13 -21.84 12.82 -68.15
C GLN A 13 -21.43 11.45 -68.72
N GLU A 14 -21.58 10.39 -67.93
CA GLU A 14 -22.19 9.12 -68.35
C GLU A 14 -23.05 8.61 -67.18
N GLU A 15 -24.34 8.41 -67.43
CA GLU A 15 -25.28 7.65 -66.58
C GLU A 15 -25.50 6.28 -67.22
N VAL A 16 -25.57 5.18 -66.45
CA VAL A 16 -26.72 4.25 -66.45
C VAL A 16 -26.72 3.25 -65.26
N SER A 17 -27.92 3.10 -64.68
CA SER A 17 -28.62 1.88 -64.21
C SER A 17 -28.20 1.06 -62.98
N SER A 18 -29.11 1.06 -61.98
CA SER A 18 -29.67 -0.06 -61.17
C SER A 18 -28.82 -1.32 -60.94
N GLU A 19 -28.66 -1.82 -59.71
CA GLU A 19 -29.69 -2.58 -58.96
C GLU A 19 -29.35 -2.64 -57.45
N GLU A 20 -30.39 -2.76 -56.62
CA GLU A 20 -30.34 -2.98 -55.17
C GLU A 20 -29.83 -4.39 -54.88
N GLU A 21 -28.74 -4.52 -54.10
CA GLU A 21 -28.39 -5.77 -53.43
C GLU A 21 -28.23 -5.48 -51.93
N ASP A 22 -29.21 -5.97 -51.16
CA ASP A 22 -29.15 -6.16 -49.72
C ASP A 22 -27.95 -7.08 -49.39
N GLU A 23 -26.81 -6.48 -49.01
CA GLU A 23 -25.77 -7.25 -48.34
C GLU A 23 -26.11 -7.33 -46.85
N GLU A 24 -26.78 -8.42 -46.48
CA GLU A 24 -26.88 -8.91 -45.11
C GLU A 24 -25.48 -8.94 -44.49
N MET A 25 -25.22 -8.04 -43.55
CA MET A 25 -24.03 -8.04 -42.72
C MET A 25 -23.95 -9.41 -42.01
N PRO A 26 -22.91 -10.23 -42.24
CA PRO A 26 -22.71 -11.41 -41.42
C PRO A 26 -22.48 -10.95 -39.98
N GLU A 27 -23.30 -11.46 -39.06
CA GLU A 27 -22.98 -11.45 -37.64
C GLU A 27 -21.71 -12.28 -37.45
N ASP A 28 -20.55 -11.63 -37.56
CA ASP A 28 -19.28 -12.16 -37.07
C ASP A 28 -19.36 -12.20 -35.53
N THR A 29 -20.06 -13.21 -35.02
CA THR A 29 -19.78 -13.77 -33.70
C THR A 29 -18.46 -14.54 -33.77
N GLU A 30 -17.37 -13.83 -34.06
CA GLU A 30 -16.04 -14.35 -33.87
C GLU A 30 -15.68 -14.14 -32.39
N ASP A 31 -15.88 -15.22 -31.63
CA ASP A 31 -15.09 -15.61 -30.47
C ASP A 31 -14.52 -14.43 -29.67
N LEU A 32 -15.37 -13.91 -28.78
CA LEU A 32 -14.96 -13.17 -27.60
C LEU A 32 -14.15 -14.13 -26.73
N ASP A 33 -12.89 -14.30 -27.10
CA ASP A 33 -11.89 -15.07 -26.39
C ASP A 33 -12.00 -14.69 -24.92
N HIS A 34 -12.62 -15.59 -24.15
CA HIS A 34 -12.37 -15.65 -22.73
C HIS A 34 -10.86 -15.75 -22.62
N TYR A 35 -10.19 -14.65 -22.26
CA TYR A 35 -8.84 -14.69 -21.75
C TYR A 35 -8.91 -15.51 -20.45
N GLU A 36 -8.91 -16.84 -20.59
CA GLU A 36 -8.53 -17.73 -19.53
C GLU A 36 -7.14 -17.29 -19.14
N MET A 37 -7.03 -16.70 -17.95
CA MET A 37 -5.78 -16.37 -17.30
C MET A 37 -4.98 -17.67 -17.27
N LYS A 38 -4.09 -17.82 -18.25
CA LYS A 38 -3.21 -18.98 -18.45
C LYS A 38 -2.68 -19.36 -17.08
N GLU A 39 -2.90 -20.61 -16.67
CA GLU A 39 -2.34 -21.13 -15.43
C GLU A 39 -0.84 -20.80 -15.43
N GLU A 40 -0.44 -19.79 -14.65
CA GLU A 40 0.95 -19.58 -14.36
C GLU A 40 1.39 -20.78 -13.54
N GLU A 41 2.01 -21.75 -14.22
CA GLU A 41 2.84 -22.75 -13.59
C GLU A 41 3.77 -22.07 -12.56
N PRO A 42 4.08 -22.72 -11.43
CA PRO A 42 4.83 -22.08 -10.36
C PRO A 42 6.19 -21.66 -10.90
N ALA A 43 6.36 -20.36 -11.11
CA ALA A 43 7.60 -19.77 -11.61
C ALA A 43 8.77 -20.18 -10.72
N ASP A 44 9.59 -21.12 -11.21
CA ASP A 44 10.80 -21.64 -10.55
C ASP A 44 11.88 -20.53 -10.36
N GLY A 45 11.61 -19.30 -10.84
CA GLY A 45 12.39 -18.09 -10.58
C GLY A 45 12.06 -17.33 -9.29
N ARG A 46 10.97 -17.66 -8.56
CA ARG A 46 10.57 -16.91 -7.34
C ARG A 46 11.45 -17.16 -6.11
N LYS A 47 12.31 -18.19 -6.11
CA LYS A 47 13.13 -18.57 -4.94
C LYS A 47 14.13 -17.49 -4.49
N THR A 48 14.55 -16.57 -5.37
CA THR A 48 15.53 -15.52 -5.05
C THR A 48 14.90 -14.30 -4.36
N GLU A 49 13.64 -13.97 -4.67
CA GLU A 49 12.97 -12.79 -4.11
C GLU A 49 12.53 -13.00 -2.65
N ASP A 50 12.28 -14.25 -2.25
CA ASP A 50 11.87 -14.59 -0.89
C ASP A 50 13.04 -15.13 -0.05
N GLU A 51 14.26 -15.12 -0.61
CA GLU A 51 15.47 -15.56 0.09
C GLU A 51 15.73 -14.72 1.36
N GLY A 52 15.89 -15.40 2.48
CA GLY A 52 16.12 -14.76 3.78
C GLY A 52 14.86 -14.33 4.53
N ILE A 53 13.65 -14.67 4.06
CA ILE A 53 12.39 -14.47 4.80
C ILE A 53 12.09 -15.71 5.66
N GLY A 54 11.63 -15.50 6.91
CA GLY A 54 11.23 -16.59 7.81
C GLY A 54 9.98 -17.33 7.34
N LYS A 55 9.84 -18.61 7.72
CA LYS A 55 8.70 -19.47 7.28
C LYS A 55 7.33 -18.88 7.61
N GLU A 56 7.18 -18.29 8.80
CA GLU A 56 5.93 -17.67 9.24
C GLU A 56 5.55 -16.47 8.36
N ASN A 57 6.51 -15.60 8.10
CA ASN A 57 6.35 -14.42 7.23
C ASN A 57 6.08 -14.81 5.78
N LEU A 58 6.68 -15.90 5.30
CA LEU A 58 6.41 -16.44 3.96
C LEU A 58 4.96 -16.91 3.83
N ALA A 59 4.44 -17.62 4.84
CA ALA A 59 3.05 -18.05 4.86
C ALA A 59 2.07 -16.85 4.84
N ILE A 60 2.42 -15.74 5.52
CA ILE A 60 1.65 -14.49 5.45
C ILE A 60 1.63 -13.94 4.01
N LEU A 61 2.79 -13.87 3.34
CA LEU A 61 2.88 -13.39 1.96
C LEU A 61 2.08 -14.26 0.98
N GLU A 62 2.13 -15.58 1.12
CA GLU A 62 1.33 -16.50 0.31
C GLU A 62 -0.17 -16.34 0.56
N LYS A 63 -0.58 -16.18 1.82
CA LYS A 63 -1.97 -15.92 2.20
C LYS A 63 -2.50 -14.64 1.55
N ILE A 64 -1.72 -13.56 1.57
CA ILE A 64 -2.11 -12.28 0.94
C ILE A 64 -2.26 -12.43 -0.57
N LYS A 65 -1.30 -13.09 -1.24
CA LYS A 65 -1.38 -13.33 -2.69
C LYS A 65 -2.63 -14.11 -3.07
N LYS A 66 -2.99 -15.12 -2.26
CA LYS A 66 -4.20 -15.91 -2.47
C LYS A 66 -5.47 -15.08 -2.26
N ASN A 67 -5.52 -14.28 -1.19
CA ASN A 67 -6.67 -13.41 -0.90
C ASN A 67 -6.88 -12.37 -2.01
N GLN A 68 -5.81 -11.69 -2.46
CA GLN A 68 -5.90 -10.76 -3.59
C GLN A 68 -6.49 -11.41 -4.83
N ARG A 69 -5.98 -12.59 -5.23
CA ARG A 69 -6.53 -13.29 -6.40
C ARG A 69 -8.03 -13.56 -6.25
N GLN A 70 -8.46 -13.94 -5.05
CA GLN A 70 -9.87 -14.17 -4.75
C GLN A 70 -10.68 -12.87 -4.79
N ASP A 71 -10.17 -11.77 -4.26
CA ASP A 71 -10.83 -10.46 -4.27
C ASP A 71 -10.96 -9.91 -5.70
N TYR A 72 -9.96 -10.12 -6.55
CA TYR A 72 -10.04 -9.84 -7.99
C TYR A 72 -11.16 -10.61 -8.67
N LEU A 73 -11.28 -11.92 -8.40
CA LEU A 73 -12.34 -12.76 -8.96
C LEU A 73 -13.74 -12.35 -8.45
N ASN A 74 -13.82 -11.87 -7.22
CA ASN A 74 -15.07 -11.47 -6.58
C ASN A 74 -15.46 -10.00 -6.85
N GLY A 75 -14.63 -9.22 -7.58
CA GLY A 75 -14.85 -7.79 -7.81
C GLY A 75 -14.74 -6.93 -6.55
N ALA A 76 -14.14 -7.46 -5.48
CA ALA A 76 -14.00 -6.82 -4.17
C ALA A 76 -12.62 -6.15 -3.97
N VAL A 77 -11.97 -5.75 -5.07
CA VAL A 77 -10.59 -5.26 -5.06
C VAL A 77 -10.47 -3.99 -4.22
N SER A 78 -9.65 -4.05 -3.17
CA SER A 78 -9.27 -2.89 -2.37
C SER A 78 -8.02 -2.23 -2.97
N GLY A 79 -8.11 -0.95 -3.30
CA GLY A 79 -6.99 -0.14 -3.76
C GLY A 79 -6.57 -0.35 -5.21
N SER A 80 -5.40 0.19 -5.57
CA SER A 80 -4.84 0.12 -6.93
C SER A 80 -3.80 -1.01 -7.06
N VAL A 81 -3.64 -1.56 -8.27
CA VAL A 81 -2.61 -2.57 -8.59
C VAL A 81 -1.22 -2.04 -8.22
N GLN A 82 -0.92 -0.78 -8.58
CA GLN A 82 0.37 -0.14 -8.32
C GLN A 82 0.66 -0.03 -6.81
N ALA A 83 -0.32 0.40 -6.02
CA ALA A 83 -0.18 0.49 -4.58
C ALA A 83 0.00 -0.90 -3.96
N THR A 84 -0.78 -1.87 -4.43
CA THR A 84 -0.74 -3.26 -3.97
C THR A 84 0.64 -3.88 -4.21
N ASP A 85 1.18 -3.77 -5.42
CA ASP A 85 2.50 -4.29 -5.77
C ASP A 85 3.60 -3.63 -4.95
N ARG A 86 3.50 -2.31 -4.75
CA ARG A 86 4.45 -1.57 -3.92
C ARG A 86 4.39 -2.01 -2.46
N LEU A 87 3.21 -2.18 -1.88
CA LEU A 87 3.05 -2.63 -0.49
C LEU A 87 3.56 -4.07 -0.30
N MET A 88 3.31 -4.97 -1.25
CA MET A 88 3.88 -6.32 -1.25
C MET A 88 5.40 -6.30 -1.28
N LYS A 89 6.00 -5.38 -2.04
CA LYS A 89 7.45 -5.18 -2.06
C LYS A 89 7.97 -4.67 -0.71
N GLU A 90 7.35 -3.63 -0.15
CA GLU A 90 7.75 -3.06 1.15
C GLU A 90 7.67 -4.10 2.28
N LEU A 91 6.60 -4.90 2.33
CA LEU A 91 6.45 -5.94 3.33
C LEU A 91 7.53 -7.03 3.20
N ARG A 92 7.86 -7.43 1.97
CA ARG A 92 8.96 -8.37 1.69
C ARG A 92 10.32 -7.81 2.12
N ASP A 93 10.59 -6.55 1.78
CA ASP A 93 11.84 -5.87 2.14
C ASP A 93 11.99 -5.79 3.68
N ILE A 94 10.91 -5.46 4.39
CA ILE A 94 10.86 -5.47 5.87
C ILE A 94 11.21 -6.87 6.41
N TYR A 95 10.56 -7.94 5.93
CA TYR A 95 10.83 -9.29 6.45
C TYR A 95 12.26 -9.78 6.19
N ARG A 96 12.92 -9.25 5.17
CA ARG A 96 14.33 -9.53 4.87
C ARG A 96 15.29 -8.70 5.75
N SER A 97 14.84 -7.57 6.25
CA SER A 97 15.69 -6.56 6.86
C SER A 97 16.33 -7.00 8.18
N ALA A 98 17.51 -6.45 8.47
CA ALA A 98 18.21 -6.70 9.72
C ALA A 98 17.47 -6.11 10.92
N SER A 99 16.77 -4.98 10.75
CA SER A 99 16.02 -4.32 11.82
C SER A 99 14.81 -5.15 12.26
N PHE A 100 14.09 -5.74 11.31
CA PHE A 100 12.99 -6.65 11.62
C PHE A 100 13.51 -7.92 12.30
N LYS A 101 14.54 -8.55 11.72
CA LYS A 101 15.16 -9.77 12.28
C LYS A 101 15.82 -9.56 13.65
N GLY A 102 16.32 -8.35 13.90
CA GLY A 102 16.88 -7.94 15.20
C GLY A 102 15.82 -7.69 16.28
N GLY A 103 14.54 -7.77 15.91
CA GLY A 103 13.41 -7.58 16.82
C GLY A 103 13.28 -6.14 17.31
N TYR A 104 13.64 -5.15 16.48
CA TYR A 104 13.41 -3.74 16.83
C TYR A 104 11.93 -3.38 16.73
N TYR A 105 11.23 -3.99 15.78
CA TYR A 105 9.80 -3.85 15.58
C TYR A 105 9.19 -5.13 15.03
N ALA A 106 7.88 -5.28 15.17
CA ALA A 106 7.08 -6.33 14.55
C ALA A 106 5.96 -5.71 13.72
N VAL A 107 5.50 -6.42 12.69
CA VAL A 107 4.45 -5.97 11.77
C VAL A 107 3.34 -7.02 11.73
N GLU A 108 2.10 -6.58 11.89
CA GLU A 108 0.89 -7.41 11.83
C GLU A 108 -0.14 -6.75 10.91
N LEU A 109 -0.72 -7.49 9.97
CA LEU A 109 -1.75 -6.96 9.09
C LEU A 109 -3.10 -6.99 9.80
N VAL A 110 -3.80 -5.86 9.79
CA VAL A 110 -5.12 -5.73 10.42
C VAL A 110 -6.16 -6.35 9.49
N ASN A 111 -6.86 -7.38 9.96
CA ASN A 111 -7.87 -8.12 9.17
C ASN A 111 -7.32 -8.66 7.83
N ASP A 112 -6.05 -9.10 7.82
CA ASP A 112 -5.34 -9.53 6.60
C ASP A 112 -5.27 -8.45 5.50
N SER A 113 -5.53 -7.18 5.84
CA SER A 113 -5.48 -6.06 4.89
C SER A 113 -4.04 -5.63 4.63
N LEU A 114 -3.66 -5.61 3.37
CA LEU A 114 -2.37 -5.05 2.95
C LEU A 114 -2.33 -3.52 3.09
N TYR A 115 -3.47 -2.86 3.30
CA TYR A 115 -3.56 -1.40 3.41
C TYR A 115 -3.64 -0.90 4.87
N ASP A 116 -3.67 -1.79 5.85
CA ASP A 116 -3.76 -1.42 7.27
C ASP A 116 -2.86 -2.31 8.15
N TRP A 117 -1.78 -1.73 8.69
CA TRP A 117 -0.75 -2.46 9.42
C TRP A 117 -0.64 -1.96 10.86
N ASN A 118 -0.52 -2.90 11.78
CA ASN A 118 -0.10 -2.67 13.15
C ASN A 118 1.41 -2.92 13.27
N VAL A 119 2.16 -1.87 13.60
CA VAL A 119 3.60 -1.94 13.81
C VAL A 119 3.89 -1.77 15.29
N LYS A 120 4.42 -2.81 15.94
CA LYS A 120 4.83 -2.77 17.34
C LYS A 120 6.30 -2.38 17.42
N LEU A 121 6.63 -1.22 17.98
CA LEU A 121 8.01 -0.85 18.31
C LEU A 121 8.40 -1.56 19.60
N LEU A 122 9.26 -2.57 19.49
CA LEU A 122 9.68 -3.45 20.60
C LEU A 122 10.93 -2.92 21.30
N LYS A 123 11.80 -2.22 20.57
CA LYS A 123 13.02 -1.63 21.09
C LYS A 123 13.12 -0.17 20.71
N VAL A 124 13.44 0.64 21.69
CA VAL A 124 13.84 2.05 21.55
C VAL A 124 15.20 2.24 22.20
N ASP A 125 15.84 3.37 21.95
CA ASP A 125 17.15 3.72 22.51
C ASP A 125 17.18 3.52 24.04
N GLU A 126 18.07 2.64 24.52
CA GLU A 126 18.18 2.21 25.93
C GLU A 126 18.56 3.37 26.85
N ASP A 127 19.26 4.38 26.33
CA ASP A 127 19.63 5.58 27.09
C ASP A 127 18.48 6.59 27.22
N SER A 128 17.34 6.33 26.56
CA SER A 128 16.20 7.23 26.56
C SER A 128 15.29 7.07 27.80
N ALA A 129 14.68 8.17 28.22
CA ALA A 129 13.62 8.12 29.24
C ALA A 129 12.40 7.28 28.78
N LEU A 130 12.16 7.19 27.48
CA LEU A 130 11.10 6.39 26.89
C LEU A 130 11.34 4.89 27.12
N HIS A 131 12.59 4.42 27.02
CA HIS A 131 12.93 3.03 27.31
C HIS A 131 12.55 2.63 28.74
N ASN A 132 12.93 3.46 29.71
CA ASN A 132 12.59 3.23 31.12
C ASN A 132 11.07 3.23 31.35
N ASP A 133 10.35 4.14 30.70
CA ASP A 133 8.89 4.16 30.77
C ASP A 133 8.26 2.86 30.21
N LEU A 134 8.80 2.29 29.13
CA LEU A 134 8.30 1.02 28.58
C LEU A 134 8.56 -0.16 29.53
N GLN A 135 9.66 -0.16 30.29
CA GLN A 135 9.89 -1.18 31.32
C GLN A 135 8.85 -1.06 32.46
N ILE A 136 8.53 0.17 32.89
CA ILE A 136 7.48 0.39 33.88
C ILE A 136 6.10 -0.02 33.33
N LEU A 137 5.83 0.22 32.04
CA LEU A 137 4.60 -0.22 31.38
C LEU A 137 4.51 -1.75 31.36
N LYS A 138 5.64 -2.44 31.17
CA LYS A 138 5.73 -3.90 31.25
C LYS A 138 5.31 -4.42 32.61
N GLU A 139 5.81 -3.79 33.68
CA GLU A 139 5.49 -4.17 35.05
C GLU A 139 4.02 -3.90 35.42
N LYS A 140 3.43 -2.82 34.88
CA LYS A 140 2.05 -2.39 35.22
C LYS A 140 0.97 -3.05 34.38
N GLU A 141 1.17 -3.11 33.06
CA GLU A 141 0.16 -3.53 32.09
C GLU A 141 0.56 -4.80 31.32
N GLY A 142 1.76 -5.35 31.58
CA GLY A 142 2.26 -6.52 30.86
C GLY A 142 2.67 -6.21 29.41
N THR A 143 2.80 -4.94 29.05
CA THR A 143 3.07 -4.49 27.67
C THR A 143 4.31 -3.60 27.63
N ASP A 144 5.25 -3.87 26.73
CA ASP A 144 6.54 -3.16 26.62
C ASP A 144 6.82 -2.57 25.23
N PHE A 145 5.76 -2.39 24.43
CA PHE A 145 5.87 -1.87 23.07
C PHE A 145 4.99 -0.66 22.82
N ILE A 146 5.36 0.13 21.80
CA ILE A 146 4.52 1.20 21.26
C ILE A 146 3.84 0.66 20.01
N LEU A 147 2.52 0.58 20.03
CA LEU A 147 1.70 0.18 18.89
C LEU A 147 1.44 1.38 18.00
N LEU A 148 1.98 1.32 16.78
CA LEU A 148 1.68 2.24 15.69
C LEU A 148 0.70 1.58 14.74
N ASN A 149 -0.16 2.39 14.13
CA ASN A 149 -1.04 1.98 13.05
C ASN A 149 -0.67 2.75 11.78
N PHE A 150 -0.43 2.02 10.70
CA PHE A 150 -0.08 2.53 9.39
C PHE A 150 -1.24 2.24 8.44
N SER A 151 -1.86 3.29 7.92
CA SER A 151 -2.93 3.18 6.93
C SER A 151 -2.45 3.73 5.59
N PHE A 152 -2.57 2.90 4.56
CA PHE A 152 -2.18 3.22 3.20
C PHE A 152 -3.43 3.49 2.36
N LYS A 153 -3.32 4.40 1.38
CA LYS A 153 -4.39 4.72 0.43
C LYS A 153 -4.03 4.21 -0.97
N ASP A 154 -5.01 4.24 -1.86
CA ASP A 154 -4.90 3.76 -3.25
C ASP A 154 -3.82 4.47 -4.07
N ASN A 155 -3.46 5.70 -3.68
CA ASN A 155 -2.43 6.51 -4.31
C ASN A 155 -1.04 6.33 -3.69
N PHE A 156 -0.86 5.40 -2.75
CA PHE A 156 0.47 5.00 -2.29
C PHE A 156 1.25 4.40 -3.48
N PRO A 157 2.54 4.73 -3.69
CA PRO A 157 3.46 5.47 -2.82
C PRO A 157 3.54 6.98 -3.06
N PHE A 158 2.67 7.58 -3.88
CA PHE A 158 2.71 9.03 -4.15
C PHE A 158 2.20 9.86 -2.97
N ASP A 159 1.19 9.38 -2.26
CA ASP A 159 0.78 9.92 -0.97
C ASP A 159 1.44 9.16 0.20
N PRO A 160 1.79 9.86 1.30
CA PRO A 160 2.34 9.22 2.49
C PRO A 160 1.33 8.30 3.18
N PRO A 161 1.80 7.29 3.92
CA PRO A 161 0.94 6.57 4.85
C PRO A 161 0.45 7.51 5.97
N PHE A 162 -0.78 7.29 6.42
CA PHE A 162 -1.24 7.90 7.66
C PHE A 162 -0.76 7.06 8.83
N VAL A 163 0.04 7.65 9.72
CA VAL A 163 0.62 6.96 10.87
C VAL A 163 0.15 7.60 12.17
N ARG A 164 -0.31 6.75 13.10
CA ARG A 164 -0.73 7.17 14.45
C ARG A 164 -0.25 6.19 15.50
N VAL A 165 -0.06 6.69 16.71
CA VAL A 165 0.13 5.90 17.93
C VAL A 165 -1.24 5.41 18.40
N VAL A 166 -1.38 4.10 18.57
CA VAL A 166 -2.58 3.45 19.11
C VAL A 166 -2.47 3.30 20.63
N ALA A 167 -1.31 2.83 21.11
CA ALA A 167 -1.03 2.65 22.52
C ALA A 167 0.50 2.58 22.76
N PRO A 168 1.01 2.93 23.95
CA PRO A 168 0.31 3.67 25.01
C PRO A 168 0.10 5.13 24.61
N VAL A 169 -0.61 5.90 25.44
CA VAL A 169 -0.72 7.36 25.25
C VAL A 169 0.65 7.99 25.54
N LEU A 170 1.18 8.74 24.58
CA LEU A 170 2.47 9.42 24.68
C LEU A 170 2.28 10.93 24.85
N SER A 171 3.17 11.57 25.61
CA SER A 171 3.38 13.02 25.62
C SER A 171 4.73 13.35 24.99
N GLY A 172 4.81 14.42 24.20
CA GLY A 172 6.04 14.77 23.48
C GLY A 172 6.24 13.92 22.22
N GLY A 173 7.47 13.82 21.72
CA GLY A 173 7.76 12.96 20.56
C GLY A 173 7.10 13.37 19.25
N TYR A 174 6.58 14.61 19.16
CA TYR A 174 5.73 15.08 18.06
C TYR A 174 4.41 14.31 17.91
N VAL A 175 3.96 13.61 18.96
CA VAL A 175 2.65 12.97 19.00
C VAL A 175 1.60 14.00 19.38
N LEU A 176 0.60 14.17 18.52
CA LEU A 176 -0.53 15.08 18.70
C LEU A 176 -1.67 14.41 19.48
N GLY A 177 -2.64 15.22 19.92
CA GLY A 177 -3.89 14.70 20.50
C GLY A 177 -4.58 13.72 19.55
N GLY A 178 -4.99 12.56 20.07
CA GLY A 178 -5.54 11.46 19.28
C GLY A 178 -4.49 10.52 18.66
N GLY A 179 -3.21 10.72 18.93
CA GLY A 179 -2.12 9.80 18.55
C GLY A 179 -1.50 10.08 17.17
N ALA A 180 -1.99 11.06 16.40
CA ALA A 180 -1.38 11.40 15.12
C ALA A 180 0.07 11.88 15.28
N ILE A 181 0.95 11.51 14.36
CA ILE A 181 2.38 11.87 14.42
C ILE A 181 2.66 13.06 13.50
N CYS A 182 3.14 14.16 14.07
CA CYS A 182 3.48 15.38 13.34
C CYS A 182 4.94 15.35 12.87
N MET A 183 5.19 14.67 11.76
CA MET A 183 6.53 14.59 11.15
C MET A 183 6.49 15.10 9.71
N GLU A 184 7.51 15.86 9.32
CA GLU A 184 7.62 16.45 7.98
C GLU A 184 7.54 15.39 6.88
N LEU A 185 8.19 14.24 7.05
CA LEU A 185 8.12 13.17 6.04
C LEU A 185 6.74 12.54 5.88
N LEU A 186 5.81 12.71 6.84
CA LEU A 186 4.43 12.24 6.73
C LEU A 186 3.49 13.31 6.17
N THR A 187 4.04 14.46 5.73
CA THR A 187 3.29 15.52 5.05
C THR A 187 3.45 15.40 3.54
N LYS A 188 2.50 15.98 2.78
CA LYS A 188 2.58 16.00 1.31
C LYS A 188 3.84 16.68 0.78
N GLN A 189 4.39 17.63 1.54
CA GLN A 189 5.56 18.42 1.17
C GLN A 189 6.87 17.69 1.47
N GLY A 190 6.94 16.95 2.57
CA GLY A 190 8.15 16.23 2.99
C GLY A 190 8.18 14.75 2.58
N TRP A 191 7.07 14.18 2.15
CA TRP A 191 7.01 12.80 1.69
C TRP A 191 7.70 12.61 0.35
N SER A 192 8.39 11.48 0.20
CA SER A 192 8.93 11.01 -1.07
C SER A 192 8.55 9.54 -1.24
N SER A 193 8.05 9.20 -2.43
CA SER A 193 7.76 7.81 -2.81
C SER A 193 9.00 6.91 -2.82
N ALA A 194 10.20 7.49 -2.75
CA ALA A 194 11.46 6.78 -2.61
C ALA A 194 11.74 6.27 -1.19
N TYR A 195 11.02 6.75 -0.17
CA TYR A 195 11.16 6.22 1.18
C TYR A 195 10.62 4.79 1.27
N SER A 196 11.39 3.91 1.91
CA SER A 196 10.91 2.59 2.32
C SER A 196 10.13 2.68 3.62
N ILE A 197 9.18 1.78 3.82
CA ILE A 197 8.37 1.75 5.05
C ILE A 197 9.24 1.36 6.25
N GLU A 198 10.26 0.53 6.07
CA GLU A 198 11.26 0.28 7.10
C GLU A 198 11.92 1.58 7.58
N SER A 199 12.39 2.44 6.66
CA SER A 199 13.07 3.66 7.06
C SER A 199 12.12 4.63 7.76
N VAL A 200 10.85 4.68 7.34
CA VAL A 200 9.79 5.43 8.02
C VAL A 200 9.58 4.93 9.46
N ILE A 201 9.46 3.62 9.67
CA ILE A 201 9.32 3.00 11.01
C ILE A 201 10.50 3.37 11.90
N MET A 202 11.72 3.20 11.40
CA MET A 202 12.94 3.51 12.15
C MET A 202 13.07 5.01 12.46
N GLN A 203 12.70 5.87 11.51
CA GLN A 203 12.75 7.32 11.71
C GLN A 203 11.69 7.80 12.71
N ILE A 204 10.51 7.19 12.73
CA ILE A 204 9.49 7.45 13.76
C ILE A 204 10.05 7.06 15.14
N SER A 205 10.62 5.85 15.28
CA SER A 205 11.24 5.40 16.53
C SER A 205 12.30 6.40 17.04
N ALA A 206 13.22 6.81 16.16
CA ALA A 206 14.24 7.81 16.49
C ALA A 206 13.65 9.18 16.84
N THR A 207 12.56 9.59 16.18
CA THR A 207 11.91 10.89 16.40
C THR A 207 11.13 10.93 17.70
N LEU A 208 10.52 9.81 18.12
CA LEU A 208 9.91 9.69 19.44
C LEU A 208 10.96 9.90 20.54
N VAL A 209 12.13 9.27 20.43
CA VAL A 209 13.24 9.45 21.37
C VAL A 209 13.78 10.88 21.34
N LYS A 210 14.09 11.41 20.14
CA LYS A 210 14.61 12.79 19.96
C LYS A 210 13.64 13.85 20.48
N GLY A 211 12.34 13.64 20.27
CA GLY A 211 11.27 14.49 20.78
C GLY A 211 10.95 14.27 22.25
N LYS A 212 11.75 13.48 22.97
CA LYS A 212 11.60 13.16 24.40
C LYS A 212 10.20 12.64 24.74
N ALA A 213 9.68 11.74 23.92
CA ALA A 213 8.40 11.09 24.17
C ALA A 213 8.42 10.40 25.54
N ARG A 214 7.31 10.51 26.28
CA ARG A 214 7.11 9.88 27.59
C ARG A 214 5.76 9.18 27.62
N VAL A 215 5.67 8.06 28.34
CA VAL A 215 4.40 7.36 28.53
C VAL A 215 3.56 8.09 29.56
N GLN A 216 2.30 8.37 29.23
CA GLN A 216 1.35 8.97 30.15
C GLN A 216 0.60 7.88 30.94
N PHE A 217 1.17 7.50 32.09
CA PHE A 217 0.54 6.55 33.01
C PHE A 217 -0.70 7.18 33.66
N GLY A 218 -1.90 6.76 33.23
CA GLY A 218 -3.18 7.25 33.76
C GLY A 218 -4.03 8.06 32.77
N ALA A 219 -3.59 8.25 31.53
CA ALA A 219 -4.47 8.71 30.48
C ALA A 219 -5.51 7.61 30.15
N ASN A 220 -6.78 7.97 30.01
CA ASN A 220 -7.81 7.03 29.55
C ASN A 220 -7.50 6.61 28.10
N LYS A 221 -7.60 5.30 27.84
CA LYS A 221 -7.48 4.69 26.51
C LYS A 221 -8.64 5.12 25.60
#